data_AF-F0BC24-F1
#
_entry.id   AF-F0BC24-F1
#
_cell.length_a   1.000
_cell.length_b   1.000
_cell.length_c   1.000
_cell.angle_alpha   90.00
_cell.angle_beta   90.00
_cell.angle_gamma   90.00
#
_symmetry.space_group_name_H-M   'P 1'
#
loop_
_entity.id
_entity.type
_entity.pdbx_description
1 polymer ?
#
loop_
_entity_poly.entity_id
_entity_poly.type
_entity_poly.pdbx_seq_one_letter_code
_entity_poly.pdbx_strand_id
1 'polypeptide(L)'
;MAPKSNKPAAAKGSKTRTASTSADASVAKPVAKPAAKPAAKPGKALGKPAAAAPVLADVRAKIDEIDRTIQALIAERANFAHQVGKAKGKLAAAVDYYRPEREAQVLRMVVDRNEGPLSDEVLVHVYREIMSACLAQQEPLKIGYLGPEGTFSQQAVLKHFGRSAVGLPMATIEEVFQEVEAGNADFGVVPVENSGQGTIQVTLDMFLTSNLKICGEVELRVHQYLLSRNGRLEDIERIYAHSQSFAQTAGWLRSHLPKVEKIAVSSNAEGARRARNAEDAAAIGGESAAHVYGLKKVIMKSIEDDDDNTTRFLVIGRQIFPSSGHDRTSVLVFIHDKPGALFDVLSPFARHGISMNRIESRPSHQAKWEYGFFIDLVGHVEDDAMKQALAELEAHSAQIKVLGSYPVAIP
;
A
#
# COMPACT_ATOMS: atom_id res chain seq x y z
N MET A 1 -42.39 33.39 29.45
CA MET A 1 -43.25 33.18 30.63
C MET A 1 -43.33 31.69 30.91
N ALA A 2 -42.87 31.24 32.08
CA ALA A 2 -43.36 30.02 32.74
C ALA A 2 -44.64 30.41 33.57
N PRO A 3 -45.44 29.51 34.19
CA PRO A 3 -45.09 28.22 34.82
C PRO A 3 -46.13 27.10 34.45
N LYS A 4 -46.46 26.02 35.19
CA LYS A 4 -46.17 25.58 36.59
C LYS A 4 -46.20 24.04 36.74
N SER A 5 -45.27 23.54 37.55
CA SER A 5 -45.18 22.24 38.26
C SER A 5 -46.43 21.37 38.49
N ASN A 6 -46.26 20.03 38.47
CA ASN A 6 -46.42 19.24 39.72
C ASN A 6 -45.76 17.83 39.74
N LYS A 7 -45.28 17.46 40.93
CA LYS A 7 -44.79 16.17 41.49
C LYS A 7 -44.95 16.34 43.03
N PRO A 8 -44.74 15.35 43.94
CA PRO A 8 -44.48 13.91 43.78
C PRO A 8 -45.25 12.99 44.78
N ALA A 9 -44.99 11.68 44.74
CA ALA A 9 -45.02 10.72 45.88
C ALA A 9 -44.06 9.55 45.51
N ALA A 10 -43.17 8.95 46.33
CA ALA A 10 -43.12 8.63 47.76
C ALA A 10 -44.10 7.49 48.17
N ALA A 11 -43.74 6.42 48.90
CA ALA A 11 -42.45 5.91 49.40
C ALA A 11 -42.62 4.48 49.96
N LYS A 12 -41.49 3.77 50.22
CA LYS A 12 -41.20 2.68 51.21
C LYS A 12 -39.99 1.89 50.66
N GLY A 13 -38.87 1.65 51.34
CA GLY A 13 -38.64 1.25 52.75
C GLY A 13 -38.39 -0.27 52.74
N SER A 14 -37.30 -0.88 53.26
CA SER A 14 -36.54 -0.69 54.52
C SER A 14 -35.16 -1.42 54.35
N LYS A 15 -33.98 -0.87 54.71
CA LYS A 15 -33.28 -0.97 56.02
C LYS A 15 -33.17 -2.42 56.60
N THR A 16 -32.08 -2.94 57.18
CA THR A 16 -30.67 -2.47 57.46
C THR A 16 -29.84 -3.60 58.11
N ARG A 17 -28.51 -3.39 58.24
CA ARG A 17 -27.48 -3.98 59.16
C ARG A 17 -26.44 -4.86 58.45
N THR A 18 -25.13 -4.62 58.46
CA THR A 18 -24.12 -4.13 59.45
C THR A 18 -23.86 -5.06 60.64
N ALA A 19 -22.70 -5.73 60.64
CA ALA A 19 -21.67 -5.59 61.68
C ALA A 19 -20.37 -6.33 61.27
N SER A 20 -19.23 -5.69 61.54
CA SER A 20 -17.90 -6.30 61.60
C SER A 20 -17.59 -6.76 63.03
N THR A 21 -16.66 -7.70 63.20
CA THR A 21 -15.60 -7.65 64.24
C THR A 21 -14.52 -8.72 64.01
N SER A 22 -13.33 -8.44 64.52
CA SER A 22 -12.13 -9.29 64.54
C SER A 22 -11.61 -9.38 65.98
N ALA A 23 -11.09 -10.53 66.43
CA ALA A 23 -10.00 -10.63 67.41
C ALA A 23 -9.53 -12.09 67.69
N ASP A 24 -8.20 -12.19 67.84
CA ASP A 24 -7.33 -13.17 68.53
C ASP A 24 -7.83 -13.82 69.85
N ALA A 25 -7.25 -14.89 70.42
CA ALA A 25 -6.24 -15.88 69.98
C ALA A 25 -6.04 -17.04 71.01
N SER A 26 -5.28 -18.09 70.62
CA SER A 26 -4.38 -18.92 71.48
C SER A 26 -5.06 -19.99 72.41
N VAL A 27 -4.49 -21.13 72.85
CA VAL A 27 -3.22 -21.89 72.64
C VAL A 27 -3.50 -23.42 72.75
N ALA A 28 -2.83 -24.27 71.96
CA ALA A 28 -2.41 -25.63 72.37
C ALA A 28 -1.21 -26.11 71.52
N LYS A 29 -0.29 -26.90 72.08
CA LYS A 29 1.04 -27.25 71.49
C LYS A 29 1.32 -28.79 71.57
N PRO A 30 2.47 -29.34 71.12
CA PRO A 30 2.52 -30.22 69.94
C PRO A 30 2.89 -31.69 70.24
N VAL A 31 2.79 -32.56 69.23
CA VAL A 31 3.40 -33.90 69.22
C VAL A 31 4.16 -34.11 67.90
N ALA A 32 5.36 -34.68 67.96
CA ALA A 32 6.23 -34.91 66.79
C ALA A 32 6.86 -36.32 66.82
N LYS A 33 6.91 -36.99 65.65
CA LYS A 33 7.79 -38.12 65.24
C LYS A 33 7.27 -38.74 63.91
N PRO A 34 8.08 -39.52 63.16
CA PRO A 34 9.26 -39.10 62.41
C PRO A 34 9.12 -39.41 60.89
N ALA A 35 10.11 -39.02 60.09
CA ALA A 35 10.08 -39.21 58.63
C ALA A 35 10.08 -40.69 58.19
N ALA A 36 9.28 -41.01 57.17
CA ALA A 36 9.21 -42.32 56.51
C ALA A 36 9.65 -42.24 55.03
N LYS A 37 10.31 -43.30 54.54
CA LYS A 37 10.83 -43.39 53.16
C LYS A 37 9.70 -43.39 52.11
N PRO A 38 9.89 -42.82 50.91
CA PRO A 38 8.98 -43.04 49.79
C PRO A 38 9.09 -44.48 49.28
N ALA A 39 7.93 -45.10 48.98
CA ALA A 39 7.85 -46.43 48.39
C ALA A 39 8.09 -46.39 46.87
N ALA A 40 8.62 -47.49 46.31
CA ALA A 40 8.89 -47.63 44.88
C ALA A 40 7.62 -47.98 44.06
N LYS A 41 7.50 -47.39 42.86
CA LYS A 41 6.65 -47.78 41.71
C LYS A 41 6.92 -46.77 40.56
N PRO A 42 6.57 -47.06 39.29
CA PRO A 42 6.87 -48.27 38.53
C PRO A 42 7.52 -47.96 37.16
N GLY A 43 7.91 -49.00 36.41
CA GLY A 43 8.04 -49.06 34.93
C GLY A 43 8.54 -47.84 34.13
N LYS A 44 9.73 -47.97 33.52
CA LYS A 44 10.20 -47.06 32.44
C LYS A 44 9.19 -47.03 31.29
N ALA A 45 8.49 -45.91 31.12
CA ALA A 45 7.97 -45.53 29.81
C ALA A 45 9.14 -44.99 28.97
N LEU A 46 9.34 -45.56 27.78
CA LEU A 46 10.34 -45.07 26.83
C LEU A 46 9.88 -43.72 26.26
N GLY A 47 10.44 -42.63 26.79
CA GLY A 47 10.26 -41.31 26.19
C GLY A 47 10.79 -41.29 24.76
N LYS A 48 10.00 -40.78 23.82
CA LYS A 48 10.50 -40.45 22.47
C LYS A 48 11.73 -39.55 22.62
N PRO A 49 12.82 -39.77 21.87
CA PRO A 49 13.93 -38.83 21.86
C PRO A 49 13.43 -37.45 21.45
N ALA A 50 13.68 -36.43 22.26
CA ALA A 50 13.62 -35.06 21.78
C ALA A 50 14.67 -34.93 20.67
N ALA A 51 14.27 -34.43 19.51
CA ALA A 51 15.21 -34.25 18.40
C ALA A 51 16.38 -33.36 18.85
N ALA A 52 17.60 -33.83 18.65
CA ALA A 52 18.78 -33.06 18.99
C ALA A 52 18.76 -31.74 18.23
N ALA A 53 19.00 -30.62 18.93
CA ALA A 53 19.10 -29.31 18.29
C ALA A 53 20.17 -29.38 17.18
N PRO A 54 19.88 -28.89 15.96
CA PRO A 54 20.78 -29.07 14.84
C PRO A 54 22.09 -28.32 15.08
N VAL A 55 23.21 -28.94 14.71
CA VAL A 55 24.54 -28.34 14.86
C VAL A 55 24.61 -27.07 14.01
N LEU A 56 24.86 -25.93 14.64
CA LEU A 56 24.81 -24.62 14.00
C LEU A 56 25.73 -24.50 12.78
N ALA A 57 26.89 -25.19 12.80
CA ALA A 57 27.82 -25.23 11.68
C ALA A 57 27.21 -25.94 10.46
N ASP A 58 26.59 -27.11 10.65
CA ASP A 58 25.99 -27.91 9.58
C ASP A 58 24.79 -27.19 8.93
N VAL A 59 24.01 -26.46 9.73
CA VAL A 59 22.90 -25.64 9.21
C VAL A 59 23.43 -24.48 8.36
N ARG A 60 24.49 -23.79 8.82
CA ARG A 60 25.13 -22.70 8.06
C ARG A 60 25.72 -23.20 6.75
N ALA A 61 26.45 -24.32 6.77
CA ALA A 61 27.03 -24.90 5.55
C ALA A 61 25.96 -25.25 4.49
N LYS A 62 24.77 -25.70 4.92
CA LYS A 62 23.61 -25.92 4.02
C LYS A 62 23.01 -24.62 3.50
N ILE A 63 22.94 -23.57 4.31
CA ILE A 63 22.52 -22.24 3.85
C ILE A 63 23.50 -21.73 2.79
N ASP A 64 24.82 -21.82 3.03
CA ASP A 64 25.84 -21.40 2.07
C ASP A 64 25.75 -22.16 0.72
N GLU A 65 25.32 -23.44 0.75
CA GLU A 65 25.09 -24.26 -0.45
C GLU A 65 23.82 -23.83 -1.22
N ILE A 66 22.75 -23.55 -0.50
CA ILE A 66 21.51 -23.00 -1.05
C ILE A 66 21.79 -21.61 -1.67
N ASP A 67 22.53 -20.74 -0.98
CA ASP A 67 22.86 -19.39 -1.45
C ASP A 67 23.70 -19.42 -2.75
N ARG A 68 24.68 -20.33 -2.85
CA ARG A 68 25.42 -20.57 -4.10
C ARG A 68 24.49 -21.00 -5.24
N THR A 69 23.50 -21.85 -4.94
CA THR A 69 22.51 -22.32 -5.93
C THR A 69 21.58 -21.19 -6.35
N ILE A 70 21.09 -20.37 -5.42
CA ILE A 70 20.28 -19.18 -5.69
C ILE A 70 21.06 -18.20 -6.58
N GLN A 71 22.33 -17.92 -6.26
CA GLN A 71 23.19 -17.05 -7.05
C GLN A 71 23.34 -17.55 -8.50
N ALA A 72 23.57 -18.85 -8.68
CA ALA A 72 23.69 -19.48 -10.01
C ALA A 72 22.38 -19.36 -10.81
N LEU A 73 21.23 -19.64 -10.19
CA LEU A 73 19.91 -19.54 -10.81
C LEU A 73 19.53 -18.09 -11.17
N ILE A 74 19.90 -17.11 -10.34
CA ILE A 74 19.71 -15.68 -10.66
C ILE A 74 20.57 -15.28 -11.86
N ALA A 75 21.83 -15.74 -11.94
CA ALA A 75 22.70 -15.49 -13.08
C ALA A 75 22.19 -16.15 -14.37
N GLU A 76 21.68 -17.38 -14.30
CA GLU A 76 21.04 -18.06 -15.43
C GLU A 76 19.79 -17.30 -15.90
N ARG A 77 18.92 -16.88 -14.97
CA ARG A 77 17.73 -16.08 -15.26
C ARG A 77 18.08 -14.74 -15.94
N ALA A 78 19.12 -14.05 -15.46
CA ALA A 78 19.63 -12.82 -16.06
C ALA A 78 20.09 -13.05 -17.52
N ASN A 79 20.84 -14.13 -17.77
CA ASN A 79 21.26 -14.50 -19.12
C ASN A 79 20.08 -14.77 -20.06
N PHE A 80 19.01 -15.41 -19.59
CA PHE A 80 17.78 -15.58 -20.39
C PHE A 80 17.03 -14.26 -20.62
N ALA A 81 16.95 -13.38 -19.63
CA ALA A 81 16.36 -12.04 -19.81
C ALA A 81 17.10 -11.23 -20.89
N HIS A 82 18.43 -11.33 -20.94
CA HIS A 82 19.26 -10.73 -21.99
C HIS A 82 19.04 -11.37 -23.38
N GLN A 83 18.81 -12.69 -23.46
CA GLN A 83 18.44 -13.36 -24.71
C GLN A 83 17.07 -12.91 -25.24
N VAL A 84 16.07 -12.75 -24.37
CA VAL A 84 14.76 -12.18 -24.74
C VAL A 84 14.93 -10.75 -25.27
N GLY A 85 15.84 -9.96 -24.67
CA GLY A 85 16.25 -8.66 -25.19
C GLY A 85 16.74 -8.74 -26.65
N LYS A 86 17.75 -9.57 -26.91
CA LYS A 86 18.32 -9.76 -28.25
C LYS A 86 17.32 -10.28 -29.29
N ALA A 87 16.41 -11.15 -28.90
CA ALA A 87 15.41 -11.74 -29.80
C ALA A 87 14.40 -10.72 -30.36
N LYS A 88 14.16 -9.60 -29.64
CA LYS A 88 13.28 -8.51 -30.09
C LYS A 88 13.98 -7.45 -30.97
N GLY A 89 15.28 -7.61 -31.25
CA GLY A 89 16.04 -6.73 -32.16
C GLY A 89 16.97 -5.74 -31.44
N LYS A 90 17.67 -4.91 -32.23
CA LYS A 90 18.52 -3.82 -31.72
C LYS A 90 17.71 -2.50 -31.75
N LEU A 91 17.92 -1.66 -30.73
CA LEU A 91 17.37 -0.28 -30.61
C LEU A 91 15.89 -0.15 -30.18
N ALA A 92 15.31 -1.15 -29.52
CA ALA A 92 14.12 -0.92 -28.70
C ALA A 92 14.55 -0.25 -27.37
N ALA A 93 13.80 0.74 -26.88
CA ALA A 93 14.07 1.44 -25.62
C ALA A 93 13.66 0.58 -24.40
N ALA A 94 14.03 0.97 -23.18
CA ALA A 94 13.69 0.23 -21.96
C ALA A 94 12.18 -0.11 -21.84
N VAL A 95 11.32 0.86 -22.19
CA VAL A 95 9.86 0.70 -22.29
C VAL A 95 9.41 -0.46 -23.20
N ASP A 96 10.13 -0.75 -24.29
CA ASP A 96 9.77 -1.80 -25.26
C ASP A 96 10.01 -3.21 -24.72
N TYR A 97 10.74 -3.34 -23.60
CA TYR A 97 10.98 -4.61 -22.91
C TYR A 97 10.10 -4.79 -21.67
N TYR A 98 9.70 -3.71 -20.99
CA TYR A 98 8.81 -3.80 -19.84
C TYR A 98 7.43 -4.34 -20.23
N ARG A 99 6.94 -5.33 -19.49
CA ARG A 99 5.68 -6.04 -19.76
C ARG A 99 4.96 -6.31 -18.44
N PRO A 100 4.13 -5.36 -17.96
CA PRO A 100 3.46 -5.48 -16.66
C PRO A 100 2.54 -6.70 -16.61
N GLU A 101 1.94 -7.09 -17.74
CA GLU A 101 1.11 -8.29 -17.85
C GLU A 101 1.91 -9.56 -17.58
N ARG A 102 3.14 -9.62 -18.10
CA ARG A 102 4.01 -10.78 -17.91
C ARG A 102 4.62 -10.81 -16.52
N GLU A 103 4.95 -9.65 -15.95
CA GLU A 103 5.38 -9.54 -14.56
C GLU A 103 4.27 -10.01 -13.60
N ALA A 104 3.03 -9.53 -13.78
CA ALA A 104 1.89 -9.93 -12.97
C ALA A 104 1.63 -11.44 -13.02
N GLN A 105 1.69 -12.06 -14.21
CA GLN A 105 1.62 -13.52 -14.35
C GLN A 105 2.72 -14.24 -13.57
N VAL A 106 3.97 -13.76 -13.63
CA VAL A 106 5.10 -14.38 -12.92
C VAL A 106 4.95 -14.26 -11.41
N LEU A 107 4.49 -13.11 -10.90
CA LEU A 107 4.25 -12.92 -9.46
C LEU A 107 3.08 -13.74 -8.96
N ARG A 108 1.98 -13.84 -9.71
CA ARG A 108 0.84 -14.71 -9.35
C ARG A 108 1.28 -16.19 -9.30
N MET A 109 2.03 -16.66 -10.29
CA MET A 109 2.66 -18.00 -10.25
C MET A 109 3.66 -18.20 -9.10
N VAL A 110 4.22 -17.15 -8.50
CA VAL A 110 5.08 -17.25 -7.30
C VAL A 110 4.22 -17.46 -6.04
N VAL A 111 3.09 -16.76 -5.94
CA VAL A 111 2.11 -16.92 -4.85
C VAL A 111 1.43 -18.29 -4.93
N ASP A 112 0.92 -18.68 -6.10
CA ASP A 112 0.16 -19.93 -6.30
C ASP A 112 0.94 -21.21 -5.96
N ARG A 113 2.28 -21.14 -5.94
CA ARG A 113 3.19 -22.25 -5.60
C ARG A 113 3.92 -22.07 -4.26
N ASN A 114 3.54 -21.08 -3.45
CA ASN A 114 4.18 -20.84 -2.16
C ASN A 114 3.72 -21.85 -1.10
N GLU A 115 4.49 -22.92 -0.93
CA GLU A 115 4.36 -23.87 0.18
C GLU A 115 5.37 -23.57 1.32
N GLY A 116 6.03 -22.42 1.27
CA GLY A 116 7.18 -22.08 2.12
C GLY A 116 6.84 -21.38 3.44
N PRO A 117 7.84 -21.16 4.31
CA PRO A 117 7.68 -20.45 5.58
C PRO A 117 7.67 -18.91 5.45
N LEU A 118 7.88 -18.37 4.26
CA LEU A 118 7.83 -16.93 3.97
C LEU A 118 6.41 -16.56 3.50
N SER A 119 5.93 -15.37 3.89
CA SER A 119 4.66 -14.86 3.37
C SER A 119 4.74 -14.50 1.89
N ASP A 120 3.58 -14.53 1.23
CA ASP A 120 3.44 -14.22 -0.20
C ASP A 120 4.00 -12.83 -0.53
N GLU A 121 3.70 -11.83 0.29
CA GLU A 121 4.23 -10.45 0.18
C GLU A 121 5.77 -10.42 0.17
N VAL A 122 6.43 -11.21 1.03
CA VAL A 122 7.90 -11.25 1.09
C VAL A 122 8.47 -11.91 -0.18
N LEU A 123 7.85 -12.99 -0.67
CA LEU A 123 8.29 -13.61 -1.92
C LEU A 123 8.03 -12.72 -3.14
N VAL A 124 6.89 -12.04 -3.20
CA VAL A 124 6.58 -11.07 -4.26
C VAL A 124 7.65 -9.97 -4.30
N HIS A 125 8.02 -9.40 -3.15
CA HIS A 125 9.11 -8.42 -3.06
C HIS A 125 10.45 -8.97 -3.55
N VAL A 126 10.85 -10.19 -3.13
CA VAL A 126 12.12 -10.82 -3.57
C VAL A 126 12.13 -11.06 -5.08
N TYR A 127 11.06 -11.64 -5.64
CA TYR A 127 10.96 -11.89 -7.08
C TYR A 127 10.89 -10.59 -7.89
N ARG A 128 10.24 -9.55 -7.39
CA ARG A 128 10.18 -8.23 -8.04
C ARG A 128 11.56 -7.56 -8.09
N GLU A 129 12.36 -7.63 -7.03
CA GLU A 129 13.74 -7.12 -7.07
C GLU A 129 14.64 -7.93 -8.04
N ILE A 130 14.49 -9.26 -8.09
CA ILE A 130 15.19 -10.11 -9.08
C ILE A 130 14.75 -9.72 -10.51
N MET A 131 13.47 -9.40 -10.74
CA MET A 131 12.97 -8.94 -12.04
C MET A 131 13.52 -7.57 -12.42
N SER A 132 13.44 -6.60 -11.51
CA SER A 132 13.97 -5.24 -11.64
C SER A 132 15.47 -5.27 -12.03
N ALA A 133 16.27 -6.06 -11.29
CA ALA A 133 17.70 -6.23 -11.54
C ALA A 133 18.03 -6.99 -12.85
N CYS A 134 17.14 -7.85 -13.33
CA CYS A 134 17.29 -8.49 -14.65
C CYS A 134 16.96 -7.53 -15.80
N LEU A 135 15.95 -6.66 -15.63
CA LEU A 135 15.53 -5.71 -16.65
C LEU A 135 16.55 -4.57 -16.81
N ALA A 136 17.04 -4.03 -15.70
CA ALA A 136 17.99 -2.91 -15.66
C ALA A 136 19.38 -3.20 -16.29
N GLN A 137 19.67 -4.46 -16.64
CA GLN A 137 20.88 -4.83 -17.40
C GLN A 137 20.88 -4.33 -18.85
N GLN A 138 19.73 -3.90 -19.36
CA GLN A 138 19.60 -3.34 -20.72
C GLN A 138 19.68 -1.81 -20.64
N GLU A 139 18.66 -1.20 -20.04
CA GLU A 139 18.64 0.20 -19.60
C GLU A 139 17.65 0.31 -18.42
N PRO A 140 17.97 1.02 -17.33
CA PRO A 140 17.03 1.27 -16.24
C PRO A 140 15.81 2.09 -16.70
N LEU A 141 14.60 1.66 -16.32
CA LEU A 141 13.37 2.42 -16.57
C LEU A 141 13.40 3.76 -15.84
N LYS A 142 12.99 4.84 -16.52
CA LYS A 142 12.83 6.19 -15.99
C LYS A 142 11.37 6.40 -15.60
N ILE A 143 11.10 6.55 -14.31
CA ILE A 143 9.73 6.60 -13.77
C ILE A 143 9.45 7.99 -13.19
N GLY A 144 8.61 8.77 -13.86
CA GLY A 144 8.12 10.06 -13.34
C GLY A 144 7.17 9.87 -12.16
N TYR A 145 7.25 10.70 -11.12
CA TYR A 145 6.30 10.64 -10.01
C TYR A 145 6.13 12.00 -9.33
N LEU A 146 5.00 12.21 -8.65
CA LEU A 146 4.76 13.42 -7.86
C LEU A 146 5.74 13.49 -6.67
N GLY A 147 6.73 14.37 -6.79
CA GLY A 147 7.81 14.56 -5.85
C GLY A 147 7.43 15.45 -4.64
N PRO A 148 8.44 15.95 -3.90
CA PRO A 148 9.87 15.65 -4.05
C PRO A 148 10.22 14.22 -3.61
N GLU A 149 11.51 13.88 -3.56
CA GLU A 149 11.96 12.58 -3.04
C GLU A 149 11.50 12.33 -1.59
N GLY A 150 11.35 11.06 -1.21
CA GLY A 150 10.88 10.65 0.12
C GLY A 150 9.36 10.59 0.29
N THR A 151 8.57 10.99 -0.72
CA THR A 151 7.09 10.90 -0.70
C THR A 151 6.57 9.46 -0.80
N PHE A 152 5.27 9.28 -0.55
CA PHE A 152 4.58 8.02 -0.82
C PHE A 152 4.53 7.67 -2.32
N SER A 153 4.57 8.66 -3.21
CA SER A 153 4.71 8.43 -4.66
C SER A 153 6.02 7.70 -4.99
N GLN A 154 7.14 8.10 -4.37
CA GLN A 154 8.41 7.38 -4.54
C GLN A 154 8.33 5.95 -3.97
N GLN A 155 7.61 5.74 -2.86
CA GLN A 155 7.38 4.40 -2.32
C GLN A 155 6.55 3.54 -3.28
N ALA A 156 5.54 4.10 -3.95
CA ALA A 156 4.76 3.39 -4.97
C ALA A 156 5.61 3.02 -6.19
N VAL A 157 6.51 3.92 -6.65
CA VAL A 157 7.50 3.61 -7.71
C VAL A 157 8.38 2.43 -7.30
N LEU A 158 9.01 2.50 -6.12
CA LEU A 158 9.89 1.44 -5.61
C LEU A 158 9.13 0.12 -5.37
N LYS A 159 7.88 0.18 -4.90
CA LYS A 159 7.03 -1.01 -4.73
C LYS A 159 6.72 -1.65 -6.09
N HIS A 160 6.40 -0.88 -7.13
CA HIS A 160 5.97 -1.43 -8.42
C HIS A 160 7.13 -1.85 -9.34
N PHE A 161 8.17 -1.02 -9.47
CA PHE A 161 9.26 -1.24 -10.42
C PHE A 161 10.54 -1.83 -9.80
N GLY A 162 10.58 -1.98 -8.47
CA GLY A 162 11.77 -2.37 -7.72
C GLY A 162 12.83 -1.25 -7.65
N ARG A 163 13.95 -1.52 -6.96
CA ARG A 163 15.00 -0.53 -6.69
C ARG A 163 15.93 -0.25 -7.86
N SER A 164 15.88 -1.02 -8.94
CA SER A 164 16.74 -0.79 -10.12
C SER A 164 16.17 0.23 -11.11
N ALA A 165 14.96 0.74 -10.87
CA ALA A 165 14.36 1.81 -11.66
C ALA A 165 14.87 3.20 -11.22
N VAL A 166 15.02 4.12 -12.18
CA VAL A 166 15.41 5.51 -11.96
C VAL A 166 14.15 6.35 -11.74
N GLY A 167 13.90 6.74 -10.50
CA GLY A 167 12.81 7.65 -10.18
C GLY A 167 13.14 9.10 -10.57
N LEU A 168 12.20 9.78 -11.24
CA LEU A 168 12.27 11.19 -11.60
C LEU A 168 11.20 11.98 -10.82
N PRO A 169 11.56 12.73 -9.76
CA PRO A 169 10.63 13.53 -8.97
C PRO A 169 10.19 14.79 -9.73
N MET A 170 8.89 14.89 -10.01
CA MET A 170 8.27 16.05 -10.65
C MET A 170 7.61 16.96 -9.59
N ALA A 171 7.47 18.26 -9.89
CA ALA A 171 6.83 19.23 -9.03
C ALA A 171 5.29 19.09 -9.00
N THR A 172 4.67 18.66 -10.09
CA THR A 172 3.20 18.50 -10.19
C THR A 172 2.78 17.19 -10.88
N ILE A 173 1.49 16.86 -10.84
CA ILE A 173 0.95 15.66 -11.50
C ILE A 173 0.92 15.87 -13.02
N GLU A 174 0.58 17.08 -13.45
CA GLU A 174 0.55 17.51 -14.85
C GLU A 174 1.93 17.36 -15.50
N GLU A 175 3.01 17.68 -14.78
CA GLU A 175 4.39 17.48 -15.24
C GLU A 175 4.73 15.97 -15.41
N VAL A 176 4.25 15.09 -14.52
CA VAL A 176 4.40 13.63 -14.72
C VAL A 176 3.72 13.16 -16.01
N PHE A 177 2.52 13.67 -16.32
CA PHE A 177 1.85 13.36 -17.59
C PHE A 177 2.63 13.92 -18.79
N GLN A 178 3.10 15.17 -18.73
CA GLN A 178 3.86 15.81 -19.81
C GLN A 178 5.17 15.08 -20.13
N GLU A 179 5.96 14.71 -19.12
CA GLU A 179 7.24 14.03 -19.30
C GLU A 179 7.08 12.60 -19.84
N VAL A 180 5.95 11.94 -19.55
CA VAL A 180 5.59 10.62 -20.12
C VAL A 180 5.02 10.76 -21.53
N GLU A 181 4.27 11.82 -21.87
CA GLU A 181 3.87 12.10 -23.25
C GLU A 181 5.07 12.46 -24.14
N ALA A 182 6.04 13.22 -23.61
CA ALA A 182 7.27 13.59 -24.29
C ALA A 182 8.26 12.42 -24.46
N GLY A 183 8.12 11.35 -23.65
CA GLY A 183 9.03 10.19 -23.67
C GLY A 183 10.34 10.39 -22.89
N ASN A 184 10.45 11.46 -22.11
CA ASN A 184 11.57 11.68 -21.18
C ASN A 184 11.50 10.67 -20.00
N ALA A 185 10.27 10.37 -19.56
CA ALA A 185 9.96 9.28 -18.64
C ALA A 185 9.33 8.10 -19.41
N ASP A 186 9.78 6.88 -19.13
CA ASP A 186 9.22 5.65 -19.70
C ASP A 186 7.77 5.46 -19.23
N PHE A 187 7.53 5.67 -17.94
CA PHE A 187 6.22 5.59 -17.28
C PHE A 187 6.08 6.67 -16.20
N GLY A 188 4.86 6.92 -15.75
CA GLY A 188 4.55 7.79 -14.62
C GLY A 188 3.80 7.05 -13.52
N VAL A 189 3.98 7.45 -12.25
CA VAL A 189 3.20 6.95 -11.11
C VAL A 189 2.49 8.14 -10.45
N VAL A 190 1.16 8.14 -10.56
CA VAL A 190 0.29 9.23 -10.11
C VAL A 190 -0.75 8.71 -9.11
N PRO A 191 -0.97 9.39 -7.97
CA PRO A 191 -1.97 8.97 -7.00
C PRO A 191 -3.36 9.31 -7.54
N VAL A 192 -4.33 8.38 -7.44
CA VAL A 192 -5.71 8.60 -7.92
C VAL A 192 -6.71 8.68 -6.79
N GLU A 193 -6.45 8.02 -5.66
CA GLU A 193 -7.40 7.88 -4.56
C GLU A 193 -6.68 7.54 -3.24
N ASN A 194 -7.19 8.05 -2.12
CA ASN A 194 -6.76 7.66 -0.77
C ASN A 194 -7.99 7.32 0.08
N SER A 195 -7.99 6.20 0.81
CA SER A 195 -9.16 5.73 1.57
C SER A 195 -9.67 6.74 2.61
N GLY A 196 -8.79 7.58 3.17
CA GLY A 196 -9.15 8.62 4.14
C GLY A 196 -9.50 9.99 3.55
N GLN A 197 -9.30 10.23 2.25
CA GLN A 197 -9.52 11.54 1.61
C GLN A 197 -10.36 11.50 0.32
N GLY A 198 -10.61 10.31 -0.23
CA GLY A 198 -11.26 10.12 -1.53
C GLY A 198 -10.34 10.42 -2.71
N THR A 199 -10.98 10.82 -3.81
CA THR A 199 -10.37 10.90 -5.14
C THR A 199 -9.55 12.17 -5.38
N ILE A 200 -8.37 11.97 -5.99
CA ILE A 200 -7.41 13.04 -6.32
C ILE A 200 -7.78 13.60 -7.69
N GLN A 201 -8.53 14.71 -7.66
CA GLN A 201 -9.22 15.27 -8.83
C GLN A 201 -8.28 15.60 -10.01
N VAL A 202 -7.11 16.20 -9.73
CA VAL A 202 -6.12 16.57 -10.76
C VAL A 202 -5.74 15.38 -11.65
N THR A 203 -5.58 14.19 -11.07
CA THR A 203 -5.25 12.97 -11.82
C THR A 203 -6.39 12.58 -12.77
N LEU A 204 -7.65 12.70 -12.34
CA LEU A 204 -8.80 12.43 -13.22
C LEU A 204 -8.96 13.49 -14.31
N ASP A 205 -8.72 14.76 -13.97
CA ASP A 205 -8.83 15.87 -14.91
C ASP A 205 -7.78 15.77 -16.04
N MET A 206 -6.57 15.30 -15.72
CA MET A 206 -5.54 15.00 -16.73
C MET A 206 -5.97 13.88 -17.71
N PHE A 207 -6.73 12.87 -17.27
CA PHE A 207 -7.26 11.85 -18.17
C PHE A 207 -8.36 12.35 -19.11
N LEU A 208 -8.97 13.51 -18.87
CA LEU A 208 -9.91 14.12 -19.81
C LEU A 208 -9.20 14.49 -21.12
N THR A 209 -7.99 15.08 -21.04
CA THR A 209 -7.25 15.62 -22.18
C THR A 209 -6.10 14.74 -22.66
N SER A 210 -5.34 14.11 -21.76
CA SER A 210 -4.15 13.29 -22.09
C SER A 210 -4.51 12.05 -22.91
N ASN A 211 -3.60 11.65 -23.80
CA ASN A 211 -3.74 10.39 -24.57
C ASN A 211 -3.04 9.19 -23.90
N LEU A 212 -2.37 9.39 -22.76
CA LEU A 212 -1.73 8.34 -22.00
C LEU A 212 -2.72 7.26 -21.55
N LYS A 213 -2.16 6.08 -21.31
CA LYS A 213 -2.85 4.86 -20.94
C LYS A 213 -2.46 4.40 -19.55
N ILE A 214 -3.42 3.90 -18.80
CA ILE A 214 -3.16 3.20 -17.53
C ILE A 214 -2.69 1.80 -17.88
N CYS A 215 -1.50 1.43 -17.39
CA CYS A 215 -0.80 0.19 -17.70
C CYS A 215 -0.48 -0.66 -16.45
N GLY A 216 -0.83 -0.16 -15.27
CA GLY A 216 -0.71 -0.85 -13.99
C GLY A 216 -1.33 -0.03 -12.86
N GLU A 217 -1.44 -0.63 -11.69
CA GLU A 217 -1.82 0.06 -10.46
C GLU A 217 -0.97 -0.41 -9.27
N VAL A 218 -0.97 0.39 -8.21
CA VAL A 218 -0.25 0.12 -6.96
C VAL A 218 -1.13 0.52 -5.80
N GLU A 219 -1.40 -0.42 -4.90
CA GLU A 219 -1.99 -0.12 -3.59
C GLU A 219 -0.88 -0.08 -2.55
N LEU A 220 -0.77 1.07 -1.87
CA LEU A 220 0.25 1.36 -0.88
C LEU A 220 -0.40 1.77 0.44
N ARG A 221 -0.21 0.94 1.47
CA ARG A 221 -0.60 1.23 2.85
C ARG A 221 0.27 2.37 3.40
N VAL A 222 -0.36 3.41 3.91
CA VAL A 222 0.26 4.70 4.27
C VAL A 222 0.76 4.68 5.71
N HIS A 223 1.86 3.97 5.94
CA HIS A 223 2.53 3.98 7.23
C HIS A 223 3.32 5.27 7.44
N GLN A 224 3.04 5.94 8.56
CA GLN A 224 3.66 7.18 8.97
C GLN A 224 4.52 6.93 10.21
N TYR A 225 5.75 7.45 10.19
CA TYR A 225 6.70 7.31 11.28
C TYR A 225 7.10 8.68 11.79
N LEU A 226 7.41 8.76 13.08
CA LEU A 226 8.15 9.87 13.65
C LEU A 226 9.65 9.68 13.33
N LEU A 227 10.23 10.62 12.59
CA LEU A 227 11.59 10.55 12.06
C LEU A 227 12.44 11.69 12.64
N SER A 228 13.60 11.39 13.23
CA SER A 228 14.54 12.40 13.72
C SER A 228 16.00 12.01 13.44
N ARG A 229 16.93 12.96 13.59
CA ARG A 229 18.36 12.73 13.28
C ARG A 229 19.04 11.77 14.27
N ASN A 230 18.74 11.94 15.56
CA ASN A 230 19.26 11.13 16.65
C ASN A 230 18.49 9.81 16.84
N GLY A 231 17.19 9.77 16.48
CA GLY A 231 16.27 8.66 16.76
C GLY A 231 15.75 8.66 18.21
N ARG A 232 15.87 9.79 18.93
CA ARG A 232 15.45 9.96 20.32
C ARG A 232 14.14 10.74 20.39
N LEU A 233 13.29 10.40 21.35
CA LEU A 233 11.96 11.01 21.53
C LEU A 233 12.06 12.22 22.47
N GLU A 234 12.90 12.11 23.48
CA GLU A 234 13.19 13.07 24.54
C GLU A 234 13.84 14.37 24.04
N ASP A 235 14.55 14.30 22.91
CA ASP A 235 15.25 15.45 22.30
C ASP A 235 14.31 16.32 21.44
N ILE A 236 13.04 15.91 21.20
CA ILE A 236 12.15 16.57 20.23
C ILE A 236 11.38 17.74 20.85
N GLU A 237 11.65 18.95 20.38
CA GLU A 237 10.94 20.18 20.75
C GLU A 237 9.91 20.62 19.68
N ARG A 238 10.14 20.26 18.41
CA ARG A 238 9.27 20.61 17.27
C ARG A 238 9.15 19.49 16.23
N ILE A 239 8.01 19.44 15.55
CA ILE A 239 7.71 18.49 14.46
C ILE A 239 7.34 19.24 13.19
N TYR A 240 7.86 18.79 12.05
CA TYR A 240 7.46 19.24 10.71
C TYR A 240 6.66 18.16 9.97
N ALA A 241 5.46 18.50 9.48
CA ALA A 241 4.67 17.59 8.66
C ALA A 241 3.69 18.36 7.75
N HIS A 242 3.13 17.67 6.75
CA HIS A 242 1.95 18.19 6.06
C HIS A 242 0.76 18.27 7.03
N SER A 243 -0.15 19.22 6.82
CA SER A 243 -1.33 19.43 7.69
C SER A 243 -2.19 18.17 7.83
N GLN A 244 -2.35 17.41 6.74
CA GLN A 244 -3.00 16.10 6.73
C GLN A 244 -2.32 15.09 7.65
N SER A 245 -0.99 15.00 7.63
CA SER A 245 -0.25 14.06 8.47
C SER A 245 -0.35 14.41 9.95
N PHE A 246 -0.46 15.69 10.30
CA PHE A 246 -0.83 16.08 11.67
C PHE A 246 -2.25 15.67 12.06
N ALA A 247 -3.21 15.71 11.12
CA ALA A 247 -4.58 15.25 11.38
C ALA A 247 -4.66 13.73 11.53
N GLN A 248 -3.93 12.97 10.70
CA GLN A 248 -3.88 11.50 10.70
C GLN A 248 -3.04 10.89 11.85
N THR A 249 -2.33 11.70 12.64
CA THR A 249 -1.49 11.25 13.78
C THR A 249 -1.85 12.00 15.07
N ALA A 250 -2.99 12.69 15.10
CA ALA A 250 -3.38 13.60 16.15
C ALA A 250 -3.57 12.90 17.50
N GLY A 251 -4.12 11.68 17.50
CA GLY A 251 -4.31 10.83 18.67
C GLY A 251 -2.97 10.39 19.28
N TRP A 252 -2.06 9.88 18.45
CA TRP A 252 -0.71 9.50 18.89
C TRP A 252 0.06 10.70 19.45
N LEU A 253 0.12 11.82 18.71
CA LEU A 253 0.84 13.03 19.12
C LEU A 253 0.32 13.65 20.42
N ARG A 254 -1.01 13.70 20.60
CA ARG A 254 -1.63 14.19 21.84
C ARG A 254 -1.25 13.35 23.06
N SER A 255 -1.02 12.05 22.86
CA SER A 255 -0.76 11.12 23.95
C SER A 255 0.71 11.09 24.36
N HIS A 256 1.63 11.28 23.41
CA HIS A 256 3.08 11.13 23.64
C HIS A 256 3.84 12.47 23.64
N LEU A 257 3.47 13.42 22.78
CA LEU A 257 4.17 14.69 22.58
C LEU A 257 3.22 15.92 22.68
N PRO A 258 2.46 16.09 23.78
CA PRO A 258 1.44 17.14 23.90
C PRO A 258 1.99 18.57 23.98
N LYS A 259 3.29 18.75 24.26
CA LYS A 259 3.96 20.06 24.43
C LYS A 259 4.81 20.47 23.24
N VAL A 260 5.00 19.58 22.27
CA VAL A 260 5.90 19.77 21.11
C VAL A 260 5.23 20.69 20.08
N GLU A 261 6.01 21.61 19.52
CA GLU A 261 5.52 22.54 18.49
C GLU A 261 5.20 21.77 17.20
N LYS A 262 4.07 22.09 16.55
CA LYS A 262 3.62 21.44 15.32
C LYS A 262 3.64 22.44 14.18
N ILE A 263 4.63 22.31 13.29
CA ILE A 263 4.87 23.27 12.21
C ILE A 263 4.43 22.65 10.88
N ALA A 264 3.33 23.14 10.34
CA ALA A 264 2.83 22.73 9.03
C ALA A 264 3.78 23.16 7.90
N VAL A 265 4.02 22.23 6.96
CA VAL A 265 4.86 22.44 5.77
C VAL A 265 4.16 21.91 4.52
N SER A 266 4.68 22.24 3.33
CA SER A 266 4.07 21.88 2.04
C SER A 266 4.05 20.37 1.76
N SER A 267 4.96 19.59 2.31
CA SER A 267 4.95 18.12 2.20
C SER A 267 5.70 17.46 3.35
N ASN A 268 5.45 16.17 3.59
CA ASN A 268 6.18 15.36 4.57
C ASN A 268 7.67 15.25 4.25
N ALA A 269 8.02 15.21 2.96
CA ALA A 269 9.39 15.23 2.48
C ALA A 269 10.09 16.57 2.78
N GLU A 270 9.40 17.72 2.61
CA GLU A 270 9.91 19.02 3.07
C GLU A 270 10.11 19.04 4.61
N GLY A 271 9.22 18.37 5.36
CA GLY A 271 9.37 18.20 6.80
C GLY A 271 10.64 17.42 7.17
N ALA A 272 10.85 16.27 6.51
CA ALA A 272 12.05 15.45 6.70
C ALA A 272 13.33 16.20 6.28
N ARG A 273 13.30 16.96 5.17
CA ARG A 273 14.41 17.81 4.73
C ARG A 273 14.79 18.86 5.78
N ARG A 274 13.81 19.44 6.49
CA ARG A 274 14.06 20.38 7.61
C ARG A 274 14.61 19.66 8.83
N ALA A 275 13.99 18.57 9.26
CA ALA A 275 14.40 17.80 10.44
C ALA A 275 15.85 17.27 10.34
N ARG A 276 16.33 16.93 9.13
CA ARG A 276 17.73 16.51 8.89
C ARG A 276 18.78 17.49 9.43
N ASN A 277 18.48 18.79 9.42
CA ASN A 277 19.44 19.84 9.77
C ASN A 277 19.38 20.23 11.26
N ALA A 278 18.54 19.59 12.07
CA ALA A 278 18.27 19.94 13.47
C ALA A 278 18.29 18.69 14.37
N GLU A 279 18.66 18.85 15.65
CA GLU A 279 18.62 17.74 16.64
C GLU A 279 17.35 17.77 17.47
N ASP A 280 16.81 18.97 17.67
CA ASP A 280 15.57 19.29 18.39
C ASP A 280 14.30 19.06 17.57
N ALA A 281 14.45 18.61 16.32
CA ALA A 281 13.36 18.49 15.35
C ALA A 281 13.12 17.05 14.91
N ALA A 282 11.85 16.73 14.73
CA ALA A 282 11.40 15.55 14.02
C ALA A 282 10.51 15.90 12.82
N ALA A 283 10.25 14.89 11.99
CA ALA A 283 9.29 14.95 10.91
C ALA A 283 8.32 13.77 10.96
N ILE A 284 7.16 13.92 10.33
CA ILE A 284 6.25 12.80 10.07
C ILE A 284 6.33 12.46 8.59
N GLY A 285 6.58 11.20 8.27
CA GLY A 285 6.71 10.72 6.90
C GLY A 285 6.79 9.20 6.81
N GLY A 286 6.71 8.68 5.59
CA GLY A 286 6.87 7.24 5.35
C GLY A 286 8.33 6.78 5.27
N GLU A 287 8.53 5.49 5.03
CA GLU A 287 9.83 4.80 5.04
C GLU A 287 10.88 5.46 4.11
N SER A 288 10.49 5.91 2.90
CA SER A 288 11.44 6.53 1.97
C SER A 288 12.01 7.86 2.47
N ALA A 289 11.24 8.64 3.24
CA ALA A 289 11.74 9.89 3.80
C ALA A 289 12.89 9.64 4.80
N ALA A 290 12.84 8.53 5.55
CA ALA A 290 13.93 8.13 6.45
C ALA A 290 15.22 7.86 5.66
N HIS A 291 15.12 7.08 4.57
CA HIS A 291 16.25 6.71 3.72
C HIS A 291 16.83 7.91 2.96
N VAL A 292 15.99 8.70 2.27
CA VAL A 292 16.39 9.84 1.43
C VAL A 292 17.05 10.95 2.28
N TYR A 293 16.51 11.24 3.45
CA TYR A 293 16.99 12.33 4.30
C TYR A 293 17.94 11.89 5.42
N GLY A 294 18.29 10.60 5.50
CA GLY A 294 19.20 10.07 6.52
C GLY A 294 18.65 10.18 7.96
N LEU A 295 17.33 10.12 8.11
CA LEU A 295 16.65 10.18 9.41
C LEU A 295 16.43 8.77 9.96
N LYS A 296 16.37 8.68 11.29
CA LYS A 296 16.06 7.45 12.02
C LYS A 296 14.60 7.46 12.44
N LYS A 297 13.94 6.30 12.35
CA LYS A 297 12.66 6.05 13.03
C LYS A 297 12.89 6.18 14.54
N VAL A 298 12.19 7.11 15.19
CA VAL A 298 12.20 7.28 16.66
C VAL A 298 11.51 6.08 17.34
N ILE A 299 10.56 5.47 16.62
CA ILE A 299 9.83 4.27 17.00
C ILE A 299 9.60 3.42 15.76
N MET A 300 9.74 2.11 15.90
CA MET A 300 9.59 1.17 14.79
C MET A 300 8.13 0.90 14.40
N LYS A 301 7.18 1.15 15.31
CA LYS A 301 5.74 1.13 15.00
C LYS A 301 5.36 2.45 14.32
N SER A 302 4.47 2.35 13.35
CA SER A 302 3.83 3.50 12.73
C SER A 302 2.89 4.23 13.70
N ILE A 303 2.58 5.50 13.40
CA ILE A 303 1.93 6.46 14.32
C ILE A 303 0.61 7.06 13.80
N GLU A 304 0.13 6.60 12.65
CA GLU A 304 -1.22 6.90 12.17
C GLU A 304 -2.31 6.41 13.15
N ASP A 305 -3.38 7.18 13.27
CA ASP A 305 -4.54 6.89 14.12
C ASP A 305 -5.49 5.83 13.50
N ASP A 306 -5.40 5.64 12.18
CA ASP A 306 -6.15 4.65 11.39
C ASP A 306 -5.15 3.79 10.60
N ASP A 307 -5.18 2.48 10.80
CA ASP A 307 -4.25 1.56 10.14
C ASP A 307 -4.68 1.15 8.73
N ASP A 308 -5.93 1.37 8.30
CA ASP A 308 -6.43 1.01 6.95
C ASP A 308 -6.32 2.18 5.93
N ASN A 309 -5.49 3.17 6.24
CA ASN A 309 -5.15 4.26 5.34
C ASN A 309 -4.31 3.75 4.16
N THR A 310 -4.93 3.64 2.97
CA THR A 310 -4.32 3.11 1.74
C THR A 310 -4.48 4.12 0.62
N THR A 311 -3.41 4.33 -0.15
CA THR A 311 -3.42 5.16 -1.37
C THR A 311 -3.27 4.26 -2.59
N ARG A 312 -4.21 4.41 -3.54
CA ARG A 312 -4.14 3.78 -4.86
C ARG A 312 -3.45 4.73 -5.84
N PHE A 313 -2.41 4.21 -6.49
CA PHE A 313 -1.67 4.88 -7.56
C PHE A 313 -1.95 4.18 -8.88
N LEU A 314 -1.97 4.95 -9.96
CA LEU A 314 -2.03 4.46 -11.33
C LEU A 314 -0.66 4.61 -11.98
N VAL A 315 -0.26 3.60 -12.74
CA VAL A 315 0.92 3.61 -13.58
C VAL A 315 0.48 4.02 -14.99
N ILE A 316 0.98 5.16 -15.46
CA ILE A 316 0.65 5.71 -16.78
C ILE A 316 1.79 5.49 -17.77
N GLY A 317 1.44 5.18 -19.01
CA GLY A 317 2.38 4.94 -20.11
C GLY A 317 1.72 5.26 -21.46
N ARG A 318 2.44 5.01 -22.56
CA ARG A 318 1.99 5.41 -23.91
C ARG A 318 1.15 4.34 -24.66
N GLN A 319 0.99 3.14 -24.10
CA GLN A 319 0.38 1.99 -24.78
C GLN A 319 -0.46 1.14 -23.79
N ILE A 320 -1.42 0.38 -24.34
CA ILE A 320 -2.13 -0.69 -23.63
C ILE A 320 -1.36 -2.00 -23.84
N PHE A 321 -1.26 -2.83 -22.80
CA PHE A 321 -0.58 -4.12 -22.85
C PHE A 321 -1.58 -5.28 -23.09
N PRO A 322 -1.11 -6.47 -23.50
CA PRO A 322 -1.96 -7.66 -23.56
C PRO A 322 -2.52 -8.05 -22.18
N SER A 323 -3.57 -8.87 -22.16
CA SER A 323 -4.19 -9.34 -20.91
C SER A 323 -3.23 -10.15 -20.02
N SER A 324 -3.29 -9.90 -18.71
CA SER A 324 -2.64 -10.74 -17.68
C SER A 324 -3.52 -11.91 -17.22
N GLY A 325 -4.79 -11.94 -17.62
CA GLY A 325 -5.83 -12.88 -17.17
C GLY A 325 -6.59 -12.43 -15.92
N HIS A 326 -6.10 -11.43 -15.19
CA HIS A 326 -6.80 -10.77 -14.08
C HIS A 326 -6.57 -9.26 -14.16
N ASP A 327 -7.27 -8.64 -15.09
CA ASP A 327 -7.11 -7.23 -15.43
C ASP A 327 -8.27 -6.38 -14.92
N ARG A 328 -7.99 -5.08 -14.79
CA ARG A 328 -8.95 -4.01 -14.62
C ARG A 328 -8.91 -3.13 -15.86
N THR A 329 -10.08 -2.70 -16.34
CA THR A 329 -10.21 -1.77 -17.46
C THR A 329 -10.83 -0.48 -16.96
N SER A 330 -10.11 0.64 -17.12
CA SER A 330 -10.63 1.98 -16.80
C SER A 330 -11.16 2.64 -18.07
N VAL A 331 -12.38 3.16 -18.01
CA VAL A 331 -13.01 3.92 -19.10
C VAL A 331 -13.48 5.27 -18.62
N LEU A 332 -13.49 6.24 -19.52
CA LEU A 332 -14.10 7.55 -19.35
C LEU A 332 -15.26 7.67 -20.35
N VAL A 333 -16.47 7.81 -19.83
CA VAL A 333 -17.71 7.86 -20.62
C VAL A 333 -18.34 9.24 -20.48
N PHE A 334 -18.43 9.98 -21.58
CA PHE A 334 -19.11 11.27 -21.62
C PHE A 334 -20.58 11.07 -21.95
N ILE A 335 -21.47 11.73 -21.21
CA ILE A 335 -22.91 11.74 -21.47
C ILE A 335 -23.49 13.15 -21.47
N HIS A 336 -24.54 13.30 -22.28
CA HIS A 336 -25.45 14.44 -22.23
C HIS A 336 -26.37 14.31 -21.01
N ASP A 337 -26.61 15.41 -20.30
CA ASP A 337 -27.54 15.44 -19.18
C ASP A 337 -28.99 15.21 -19.63
N LYS A 338 -29.53 14.02 -19.33
CA LYS A 338 -30.94 13.63 -19.49
C LYS A 338 -31.33 12.64 -18.39
N PRO A 339 -32.61 12.58 -17.97
CA PRO A 339 -33.09 11.53 -17.08
C PRO A 339 -32.77 10.13 -17.64
N GLY A 340 -32.22 9.27 -16.79
CA GLY A 340 -31.84 7.90 -17.15
C GLY A 340 -30.48 7.73 -17.85
N ALA A 341 -29.78 8.81 -18.23
CA ALA A 341 -28.52 8.72 -18.99
C ALA A 341 -27.47 7.80 -18.34
N LEU A 342 -27.29 7.91 -17.02
CA LEU A 342 -26.35 7.05 -16.28
C LEU A 342 -26.82 5.59 -16.25
N PHE A 343 -28.12 5.32 -16.17
CA PHE A 343 -28.64 3.94 -16.23
C PHE A 343 -28.39 3.33 -17.62
N ASP A 344 -28.63 4.09 -18.70
CA ASP A 344 -28.33 3.67 -20.06
C ASP A 344 -26.86 3.28 -20.21
N VAL A 345 -25.94 4.02 -19.57
CA VAL A 345 -24.48 3.76 -19.58
C VAL A 345 -24.07 2.53 -18.77
N LEU A 346 -24.68 2.29 -17.61
CA LEU A 346 -24.27 1.19 -16.73
C LEU A 346 -24.96 -0.15 -17.06
N SER A 347 -26.09 -0.11 -17.76
CA SER A 347 -26.87 -1.30 -18.11
C SER A 347 -26.14 -2.33 -19.00
N PRO A 348 -25.28 -1.96 -19.99
CA PRO A 348 -24.55 -2.93 -20.80
C PRO A 348 -23.58 -3.77 -19.97
N PHE A 349 -22.83 -3.15 -19.05
CA PHE A 349 -21.91 -3.88 -18.16
C PHE A 349 -22.64 -4.93 -17.31
N ALA A 350 -23.81 -4.56 -16.77
CA ALA A 350 -24.64 -5.50 -16.01
C ALA A 350 -25.21 -6.64 -16.89
N ARG A 351 -25.63 -6.37 -18.13
CA ARG A 351 -26.09 -7.40 -19.08
C ARG A 351 -24.99 -8.41 -19.43
N HIS A 352 -23.76 -7.93 -19.58
CA HIS A 352 -22.57 -8.74 -19.92
C HIS A 352 -21.86 -9.35 -18.70
N GLY A 353 -22.42 -9.20 -17.49
CA GLY A 353 -21.86 -9.76 -16.26
C GLY A 353 -20.56 -9.10 -15.78
N ILE A 354 -20.26 -7.90 -16.28
CA ILE A 354 -19.04 -7.15 -15.96
C ILE A 354 -19.24 -6.43 -14.62
N SER A 355 -18.38 -6.76 -13.65
CA SER A 355 -18.38 -6.09 -12.35
C SER A 355 -17.70 -4.72 -12.43
N MET A 356 -18.22 -3.75 -11.69
CA MET A 356 -17.67 -2.41 -11.59
C MET A 356 -17.03 -2.23 -10.20
N ASN A 357 -15.78 -1.78 -10.16
CA ASN A 357 -15.07 -1.50 -8.91
C ASN A 357 -15.26 -0.06 -8.42
N ARG A 358 -15.39 0.89 -9.36
CA ARG A 358 -15.43 2.33 -9.04
C ARG A 358 -16.22 3.10 -10.09
N ILE A 359 -16.90 4.16 -9.66
CA ILE A 359 -17.49 5.17 -10.54
C ILE A 359 -17.34 6.56 -9.92
N GLU A 360 -16.82 7.51 -10.69
CA GLU A 360 -16.61 8.90 -10.30
C GLU A 360 -17.08 9.85 -11.41
N SER A 361 -17.76 10.94 -11.05
CA SER A 361 -18.25 11.92 -12.02
C SER A 361 -17.40 13.20 -12.04
N ARG A 362 -17.11 13.70 -13.24
CA ARG A 362 -16.41 14.95 -13.48
C ARG A 362 -17.22 15.83 -14.45
N PRO A 363 -17.30 17.15 -14.24
CA PRO A 363 -17.86 18.05 -15.24
C PRO A 363 -16.95 18.07 -16.48
N SER A 364 -17.52 18.01 -17.68
CA SER A 364 -16.76 18.20 -18.92
C SER A 364 -16.27 19.65 -19.00
N HIS A 365 -14.99 19.83 -19.28
CA HIS A 365 -14.43 21.16 -19.62
C HIS A 365 -14.65 21.55 -21.08
N GLN A 366 -15.15 20.64 -21.93
CA GLN A 366 -15.27 20.84 -23.38
C GLN A 366 -16.63 21.43 -23.79
N ALA A 367 -17.72 21.05 -23.11
CA ALA A 367 -19.07 21.57 -23.37
C ALA A 367 -19.86 21.76 -22.07
N LYS A 368 -20.83 22.70 -22.10
CA LYS A 368 -21.73 22.94 -20.97
C LYS A 368 -22.72 21.79 -20.80
N TRP A 369 -22.87 21.30 -19.57
CA TRP A 369 -23.82 20.25 -19.17
C TRP A 369 -23.52 18.83 -19.71
N GLU A 370 -22.27 18.59 -20.12
CA GLU A 370 -21.75 17.23 -20.28
C GLU A 370 -21.02 16.77 -19.01
N TYR A 371 -21.19 15.49 -18.67
CA TYR A 371 -20.50 14.85 -17.55
C TYR A 371 -19.67 13.67 -18.05
N GLY A 372 -18.41 13.63 -17.65
CA GLY A 372 -17.53 12.47 -17.83
C GLY A 372 -17.61 11.57 -16.60
N PHE A 373 -17.90 10.29 -16.82
CA PHE A 373 -17.89 9.26 -15.78
C PHE A 373 -16.64 8.41 -15.94
N PHE A 374 -15.75 8.46 -14.95
CA PHE A 374 -14.61 7.56 -14.83
C PHE A 374 -15.10 6.27 -14.18
N ILE A 375 -14.96 5.13 -14.85
CA ILE A 375 -15.47 3.83 -14.40
C ILE A 375 -14.33 2.81 -14.42
N ASP A 376 -14.13 2.11 -13.32
CA ASP A 376 -13.22 0.96 -13.24
C ASP A 376 -14.02 -0.35 -13.34
N LEU A 377 -13.69 -1.18 -14.32
CA LEU A 377 -14.37 -2.43 -14.68
C LEU A 377 -13.44 -3.62 -14.47
N VAL A 378 -13.99 -4.77 -14.09
CA VAL A 378 -13.25 -6.05 -14.04
C VAL A 378 -13.19 -6.66 -15.44
N GLY A 379 -12.01 -7.13 -15.86
CA GLY A 379 -11.74 -7.70 -17.17
C GLY A 379 -10.85 -6.81 -18.05
N HIS A 380 -10.48 -7.34 -19.21
CA HIS A 380 -9.63 -6.69 -20.20
C HIS A 380 -10.46 -6.14 -21.38
N VAL A 381 -10.00 -5.06 -22.03
CA VAL A 381 -10.68 -4.47 -23.22
C VAL A 381 -10.79 -5.46 -24.39
N GLU A 382 -9.94 -6.48 -24.41
CA GLU A 382 -9.95 -7.52 -25.44
C GLU A 382 -10.94 -8.67 -25.16
N ASP A 383 -11.54 -8.73 -23.97
CA ASP A 383 -12.50 -9.79 -23.62
C ASP A 383 -13.81 -9.62 -24.43
N ASP A 384 -14.38 -10.73 -24.93
CA ASP A 384 -15.57 -10.67 -25.79
C ASP A 384 -16.76 -9.98 -25.13
N ALA A 385 -16.96 -10.20 -23.82
CA ALA A 385 -18.00 -9.53 -23.04
C ALA A 385 -17.75 -8.01 -22.92
N MET A 386 -16.48 -7.60 -22.72
CA MET A 386 -16.09 -6.20 -22.62
C MET A 386 -16.28 -5.49 -23.97
N LYS A 387 -15.86 -6.11 -25.07
CA LYS A 387 -16.08 -5.62 -26.44
C LYS A 387 -17.55 -5.40 -26.74
N GLN A 388 -18.41 -6.37 -26.39
CA GLN A 388 -19.85 -6.27 -26.61
C GLN A 388 -20.48 -5.17 -25.74
N ALA A 389 -20.11 -5.06 -24.47
CA ALA A 389 -20.62 -4.01 -23.58
C ALA A 389 -20.20 -2.60 -24.04
N LEU A 390 -18.96 -2.42 -24.50
CA LEU A 390 -18.47 -1.15 -25.04
C LEU A 390 -19.16 -0.78 -26.37
N ALA A 391 -19.37 -1.75 -27.26
CA ALA A 391 -20.09 -1.52 -28.52
C ALA A 391 -21.57 -1.17 -28.31
N GLU A 392 -22.25 -1.79 -27.32
CA GLU A 392 -23.59 -1.39 -26.90
C GLU A 392 -23.62 0.03 -26.31
N LEU A 393 -22.56 0.42 -25.60
CA LEU A 393 -22.46 1.72 -24.94
C LEU A 393 -22.29 2.88 -25.92
N GLU A 394 -21.66 2.67 -27.09
CA GLU A 394 -21.45 3.71 -28.10
C GLU A 394 -22.76 4.40 -28.51
N ALA A 395 -23.87 3.65 -28.58
CA ALA A 395 -25.20 4.18 -28.93
C ALA A 395 -25.83 5.08 -27.85
N HIS A 396 -25.32 5.04 -26.62
CA HIS A 396 -25.87 5.76 -25.45
C HIS A 396 -24.94 6.86 -24.91
N SER A 397 -23.65 6.81 -25.26
CA SER A 397 -22.64 7.80 -24.89
C SER A 397 -22.50 8.94 -25.91
N ALA A 398 -21.99 10.09 -25.49
CA ALA A 398 -21.46 11.12 -26.40
C ALA A 398 -20.07 10.73 -26.92
N GLN A 399 -19.23 10.17 -26.04
CA GLN A 399 -17.90 9.67 -26.33
C GLN A 399 -17.49 8.63 -25.27
N ILE A 400 -16.80 7.57 -25.70
CA ILE A 400 -16.11 6.63 -24.81
C ILE A 400 -14.61 6.76 -25.07
N LYS A 401 -13.83 6.80 -23.99
CA LYS A 401 -12.37 6.78 -24.03
C LYS A 401 -11.87 5.66 -23.13
N VAL A 402 -11.35 4.58 -23.73
CA VAL A 402 -10.64 3.55 -22.97
C VAL A 402 -9.33 4.15 -22.47
N LEU A 403 -9.22 4.30 -21.15
CA LEU A 403 -8.04 4.83 -20.48
C LEU A 403 -6.98 3.76 -20.31
N GLY A 404 -7.36 2.48 -20.22
CA GLY A 404 -6.41 1.37 -20.31
C GLY A 404 -6.98 0.09 -19.73
N SER A 405 -6.32 -1.01 -20.05
CA SER A 405 -6.51 -2.32 -19.41
C SER A 405 -5.18 -2.78 -18.86
N TYR A 406 -5.17 -3.21 -17.61
CA TYR A 406 -3.96 -3.41 -16.85
C TYR A 406 -4.13 -4.44 -15.72
N PRO A 407 -3.04 -5.09 -15.27
CA PRO A 407 -3.14 -6.09 -14.21
C PRO A 407 -3.63 -5.47 -12.90
N VAL A 408 -4.54 -6.15 -12.21
CA VAL A 408 -4.93 -5.81 -10.83
C VAL A 408 -3.72 -5.91 -9.90
N ALA A 409 -3.62 -5.01 -8.93
CA ALA A 409 -2.54 -5.00 -7.94
C ALA A 409 -2.32 -6.38 -7.30
N ILE A 410 -1.05 -6.78 -7.21
CA ILE A 410 -0.59 -7.96 -6.47
C ILE A 410 0.01 -7.47 -5.14
N PRO A 411 -0.28 -8.12 -3.99
CA PRO A 411 0.12 -7.69 -2.65
C PRO A 411 1.53 -7.12 -2.53
#